data_AF-A0A847LPD9-F1
#
_entry.id   AF-A0A847LPD9-F1
#
_cell.length_a   1.000
_cell.length_b   1.000
_cell.length_c   1.000
_cell.angle_alpha   90.00
_cell.angle_beta   90.00
_cell.angle_gamma   90.00
#
_symmetry.space_group_name_H-M   'P 1'
#
loop_
_entity.id
_entity.type
_entity.pdbx_description
1 polymer ?
#
loop_
_entity_poly.entity_id
_entity_poly.type
_entity_poly.pdbx_seq_one_letter_code
_entity_poly.pdbx_strand_id
1 'polypeptide(L)'
;MRRKSYFIRIFVFVFIFILFFSFLSCFPQSLKGKRIKSFSIDLADCNFFNKKVVDKVVPESSYILEFFILLEDGKKITHPFSQDIILSSPNGTFTFEVNPLNQIYCYSTSDYLSLAEGNLFTIELSTIYEPEKKYYFEFLVDWYNLKDFEFKGKDGYDGTDGRDGHNGKDGTESSPAGTDGEDGTDGYNGGDGENGRSINMDIAMYKADNITGYYEDYFLILYEKITKKIYVRPVNNFTVIDTSGGNGGDGGSPGKGGYGGKGYNGAPNGKKGADGKAGNPGRGGNAGNIFIHKPIGMPLEKYVKLIANKGKAGSSSYNVNIFNFPFYLISFSNGAPEDGKDGIIVVLELPLNSLFVDVQNIYFDRAKLGF
;
A
#
# COMPACT_ATOMS: atom_id res chain seq x y z
N MET A 1 -26.94 -55.84 40.19
CA MET A 1 -26.56 -54.63 39.41
C MET A 1 -25.61 -53.75 40.23
N ARG A 2 -24.28 -53.84 40.08
CA ARG A 2 -23.34 -52.89 40.72
C ARG A 2 -21.92 -52.89 40.11
N ARG A 3 -21.79 -53.17 38.79
CA ARG A 3 -20.49 -53.17 38.07
C ARG A 3 -20.35 -52.10 36.98
N LYS A 4 -21.38 -51.30 36.67
CA LYS A 4 -21.32 -50.28 35.59
C LYS A 4 -20.81 -48.89 36.03
N SER A 5 -20.74 -48.59 37.34
CA SER A 5 -20.41 -47.22 37.79
C SER A 5 -18.91 -46.92 37.93
N TYR A 6 -18.05 -47.94 38.07
CA TYR A 6 -16.60 -47.73 38.20
C TYR A 6 -15.89 -47.56 36.84
N PHE A 7 -16.39 -48.24 35.79
CA PHE A 7 -15.80 -48.17 34.45
C PHE A 7 -15.96 -46.80 33.79
N ILE A 8 -17.10 -46.13 34.02
CA ILE A 8 -17.39 -44.81 33.44
C ILE A 8 -16.57 -43.70 34.13
N ARG A 9 -16.30 -43.80 35.44
CA ARG A 9 -15.49 -42.81 36.15
C ARG A 9 -14.00 -42.89 35.79
N ILE A 10 -13.47 -44.09 35.52
CA ILE A 10 -12.08 -44.25 35.06
C ILE A 10 -11.93 -43.73 33.62
N PHE A 11 -12.90 -43.99 32.74
CA PHE A 11 -12.85 -43.53 31.35
C PHE A 11 -12.93 -42.01 31.22
N VAL A 12 -13.80 -41.35 32.01
CA VAL A 12 -13.89 -39.88 32.02
C VAL A 12 -12.64 -39.25 32.62
N PHE A 13 -12.03 -39.85 33.65
CA PHE A 13 -10.77 -39.35 34.22
C PHE A 13 -9.60 -39.51 33.25
N VAL A 14 -9.47 -40.65 32.56
CA VAL A 14 -8.42 -40.88 31.55
C VAL A 14 -8.61 -40.00 30.31
N PHE A 15 -9.85 -39.76 29.87
CA PHE A 15 -10.12 -38.88 28.72
C PHE A 15 -9.86 -37.41 29.04
N ILE A 16 -10.21 -36.95 30.26
CA ILE A 16 -9.85 -35.61 30.75
C ILE A 16 -8.33 -35.50 30.95
N PHE A 17 -7.64 -36.56 31.42
CA PHE A 17 -6.18 -36.55 31.58
C PHE A 17 -5.43 -36.57 30.24
N ILE A 18 -5.94 -37.27 29.22
CA ILE A 18 -5.38 -37.26 27.86
C ILE A 18 -5.61 -35.91 27.19
N LEU A 19 -6.79 -35.29 27.37
CA LEU A 19 -7.02 -33.91 26.93
C LEU A 19 -6.10 -32.94 27.67
N PHE A 20 -5.93 -33.07 29.00
CA PHE A 20 -5.04 -32.21 29.79
C PHE A 20 -3.55 -32.37 29.40
N PHE A 21 -3.08 -33.59 29.09
CA PHE A 21 -1.72 -33.81 28.59
C PHE A 21 -1.51 -33.33 27.14
N SER A 22 -2.58 -33.29 26.34
CA SER A 22 -2.55 -32.68 24.99
C SER A 22 -2.50 -31.15 25.05
N PHE A 23 -2.92 -30.54 26.17
CA PHE A 23 -2.84 -29.10 26.40
C PHE A 23 -1.49 -28.65 27.01
N LEU A 24 -0.76 -29.53 27.71
CA LEU A 24 0.58 -29.17 28.24
C LEU A 24 1.63 -28.94 27.15
N SER A 25 1.47 -29.50 25.95
CA SER A 25 2.34 -29.23 24.80
C SER A 25 2.04 -27.90 24.09
N CYS A 26 1.02 -27.16 24.54
CA CYS A 26 0.57 -25.91 23.93
C CYS A 26 0.99 -24.65 24.70
N PHE A 27 1.53 -24.80 25.92
CA PHE A 27 2.07 -23.68 26.68
C PHE A 27 3.55 -23.44 26.36
N PRO A 28 3.97 -22.17 26.26
CA PRO A 28 5.35 -21.85 25.97
C PRO A 28 6.31 -22.38 27.04
N GLN A 29 7.44 -22.94 26.61
CA GLN A 29 8.45 -23.56 27.47
C GLN A 29 9.77 -22.78 27.40
N SER A 30 10.44 -22.63 28.54
CA SER A 30 11.74 -21.95 28.58
C SER A 30 12.88 -22.83 28.09
N LEU A 31 13.81 -22.20 27.38
CA LEU A 31 15.07 -22.78 26.94
C LEU A 31 16.21 -22.57 27.95
N LYS A 32 15.96 -21.88 29.07
CA LYS A 32 16.98 -21.62 30.09
C LYS A 32 17.58 -22.92 30.64
N GLY A 33 18.90 -23.03 30.55
CA GLY A 33 19.65 -24.20 31.03
C GLY A 33 19.40 -25.48 30.22
N LYS A 34 18.76 -25.39 29.06
CA LYS A 34 18.59 -26.50 28.12
C LYS A 34 19.76 -26.53 27.13
N ARG A 35 20.23 -27.73 26.79
CA ARG A 35 21.24 -27.92 25.74
C ARG A 35 20.56 -28.32 24.44
N ILE A 36 20.70 -27.47 23.43
CA ILE A 36 20.04 -27.64 22.13
C ILE A 36 20.92 -28.50 21.23
N LYS A 37 20.38 -29.66 20.83
CA LYS A 37 21.00 -30.57 19.86
C LYS A 37 20.77 -30.09 18.43
N SER A 38 19.53 -29.75 18.08
CA SER A 38 19.18 -29.19 16.77
C SER A 38 18.02 -28.23 16.88
N PHE A 39 18.00 -27.28 15.95
CA PHE A 39 16.98 -26.27 15.82
C PHE A 39 16.46 -26.29 14.38
N SER A 40 15.15 -26.41 14.21
CA SER A 40 14.49 -26.34 12.91
C SER A 40 13.25 -25.47 13.05
N ILE A 41 12.90 -24.78 11.97
CA ILE A 41 11.69 -23.98 11.87
C ILE A 41 10.94 -24.34 10.60
N ASP A 42 9.63 -24.21 10.65
CA ASP A 42 8.74 -24.20 9.49
C ASP A 42 7.97 -22.88 9.44
N LEU A 43 7.58 -22.48 8.24
CA LEU A 43 6.65 -21.36 8.04
C LEU A 43 5.26 -21.94 7.80
N ALA A 44 4.26 -21.39 8.46
CA ALA A 44 2.87 -21.79 8.24
C ALA A 44 1.97 -20.60 7.96
N ASP A 45 1.01 -20.75 7.05
CA ASP A 45 0.03 -19.71 6.75
C ASP A 45 -0.72 -19.28 8.01
N CYS A 46 -1.01 -17.98 8.13
CA CYS A 46 -1.76 -17.39 9.24
C CYS A 46 -3.25 -17.80 9.31
N ASN A 47 -3.69 -18.78 8.51
CA ASN A 47 -5.07 -19.27 8.51
C ASN A 47 -5.34 -20.14 9.74
N PHE A 48 -6.07 -19.56 10.72
CA PHE A 48 -6.37 -20.19 12.01
C PHE A 48 -7.09 -21.54 11.92
N PHE A 49 -7.92 -21.74 10.88
CA PHE A 49 -8.73 -22.96 10.72
C PHE A 49 -8.03 -24.08 9.93
N ASN A 50 -7.02 -23.75 9.14
CA ASN A 50 -6.32 -24.72 8.28
C ASN A 50 -4.86 -24.30 8.09
N LYS A 51 -4.11 -24.37 9.18
CA LYS A 51 -2.69 -24.02 9.21
C LYS A 51 -1.90 -25.00 8.34
N LYS A 52 -1.35 -24.49 7.24
CA LYS A 52 -0.57 -25.27 6.27
C LYS A 52 0.88 -24.80 6.31
N VAL A 53 1.81 -25.74 6.49
CA VAL A 53 3.25 -25.48 6.34
C VAL A 53 3.55 -25.21 4.87
N VAL A 54 4.34 -24.18 4.60
CA VAL A 54 4.75 -23.75 3.26
C VAL A 54 6.23 -24.06 3.05
N ASP A 55 6.55 -24.52 1.84
CA ASP A 55 7.91 -24.80 1.37
C ASP A 55 8.54 -23.60 0.63
N LYS A 56 7.69 -22.63 0.25
CA LYS A 56 8.08 -21.39 -0.44
C LYS A 56 7.33 -20.20 0.16
N VAL A 57 7.95 -19.03 0.06
CA VAL A 57 7.46 -17.79 0.65
C VAL A 57 6.93 -16.88 -0.46
N VAL A 58 5.64 -16.58 -0.41
CA VAL A 58 5.04 -15.47 -1.15
C VAL A 58 5.49 -14.15 -0.50
N PRO A 59 6.13 -13.21 -1.24
CA PRO A 59 6.47 -11.88 -0.74
C PRO A 59 5.23 -11.09 -0.26
N GLU A 60 5.44 -10.11 0.61
CA GLU A 60 4.38 -9.26 1.18
C GLU A 60 3.26 -10.06 1.91
N SER A 61 3.62 -11.23 2.43
CA SER A 61 2.71 -12.14 3.14
C SER A 61 3.19 -12.42 4.56
N SER A 62 2.24 -12.81 5.41
CA SER A 62 2.46 -13.13 6.83
C SER A 62 2.47 -14.64 7.05
N TYR A 63 3.39 -15.10 7.90
CA TYR A 63 3.48 -16.50 8.32
C TYR A 63 3.67 -16.60 9.82
N ILE A 64 3.25 -17.72 10.40
CA ILE A 64 3.55 -18.12 11.76
C ILE A 64 4.83 -18.96 11.73
N LEU A 65 5.78 -18.63 12.61
CA LEU A 65 6.99 -19.41 12.81
C LEU A 65 6.71 -20.61 13.72
N GLU A 66 6.82 -21.82 13.18
CA GLU A 66 6.71 -23.05 13.94
C GLU A 66 8.10 -23.54 14.34
N PHE A 67 8.26 -23.88 15.61
CA PHE A 67 9.55 -24.30 16.16
C PHE A 67 9.61 -25.81 16.33
N PHE A 68 10.77 -26.40 16.02
CA PHE A 68 11.07 -27.79 16.30
C PHE A 68 12.47 -27.90 16.90
N ILE A 69 12.52 -27.88 18.24
CA ILE A 69 13.77 -27.89 19.00
C ILE A 69 13.97 -29.28 19.58
N LEU A 70 15.08 -29.93 19.24
CA LEU A 70 15.51 -31.18 19.85
C LEU A 70 16.62 -30.88 20.85
N LEU A 71 16.43 -31.33 22.08
CA LEU A 71 17.43 -31.22 23.14
C LEU A 71 18.39 -32.42 23.14
N GLU A 72 19.56 -32.27 23.76
CA GLU A 72 20.54 -33.36 23.90
C GLU A 72 19.99 -34.56 24.69
N ASP A 73 19.08 -34.32 25.64
CA ASP A 73 18.39 -35.37 26.42
C ASP A 73 17.26 -36.06 25.63
N GLY A 74 17.08 -35.71 24.36
CA GLY A 74 16.09 -36.27 23.44
C GLY A 74 14.69 -35.66 23.55
N LYS A 75 14.45 -34.74 24.49
CA LYS A 75 13.16 -34.05 24.59
C LYS A 75 12.95 -33.06 23.45
N LYS A 76 11.70 -32.87 23.08
CA LYS A 76 11.27 -31.95 22.01
C LYS A 76 10.52 -30.76 22.61
N ILE A 77 10.81 -29.57 22.09
CA ILE A 77 10.08 -28.34 22.39
C ILE A 77 9.59 -27.76 21.07
N THR A 78 8.28 -27.49 20.99
CA THR A 78 7.65 -26.92 19.78
C THR A 78 7.07 -25.53 19.98
N HIS A 79 6.96 -25.08 21.23
CA HIS A 79 6.48 -23.75 21.59
C HIS A 79 7.46 -23.15 22.62
N PRO A 80 8.62 -22.60 22.21
CA PRO A 80 9.52 -21.92 23.13
C PRO A 80 8.95 -20.57 23.57
N PHE A 81 9.39 -20.03 24.71
CA PHE A 81 9.16 -18.61 25.02
C PHE A 81 9.84 -17.73 23.97
N SER A 82 9.11 -16.78 23.38
CA SER A 82 9.64 -15.90 22.34
C SER A 82 10.80 -15.04 22.84
N GLN A 83 10.75 -14.62 24.12
CA GLN A 83 11.83 -13.90 24.80
C GLN A 83 13.16 -14.69 24.90
N ASP A 84 13.12 -16.02 24.78
CA ASP A 84 14.33 -16.85 24.79
C ASP A 84 14.99 -16.92 23.40
N ILE A 85 14.31 -16.44 22.35
CA ILE A 85 14.71 -16.52 20.95
C ILE A 85 15.16 -15.14 20.45
N ILE A 86 16.23 -15.13 19.65
CA ILE A 86 16.68 -13.97 18.88
C ILE A 86 16.50 -14.32 17.40
N LEU A 87 15.76 -13.49 16.68
CA LEU A 87 15.55 -13.60 15.23
C LEU A 87 16.07 -12.36 14.53
N SER A 88 16.70 -12.57 13.39
CA SER A 88 17.05 -11.50 12.45
C SER A 88 16.87 -12.01 11.02
N SER A 89 16.75 -11.08 10.07
CA SER A 89 16.77 -11.38 8.64
C SER A 89 18.00 -10.71 8.05
N PRO A 90 19.11 -11.45 7.83
CA PRO A 90 20.38 -10.88 7.38
C PRO A 90 20.28 -10.03 6.11
N ASN A 91 19.40 -10.42 5.17
CA ASN A 91 19.14 -9.67 3.94
C ASN A 91 17.89 -8.77 4.00
N GLY A 92 17.30 -8.58 5.19
CA GLY A 92 16.14 -7.72 5.38
C GLY A 92 14.84 -8.23 4.76
N THR A 93 14.76 -9.52 4.40
CA THR A 93 13.59 -10.10 3.71
C THR A 93 12.42 -10.45 4.64
N PHE A 94 12.64 -10.49 5.96
CA PHE A 94 11.61 -10.65 6.98
C PHE A 94 11.65 -9.57 8.05
N THR A 95 10.48 -9.19 8.53
CA THR A 95 10.29 -8.57 9.85
C THR A 95 9.55 -9.55 10.77
N PHE A 96 9.68 -9.37 12.09
CA PHE A 96 9.13 -10.29 13.09
C PHE A 96 8.29 -9.54 14.12
N GLU A 97 7.18 -10.15 14.53
CA GLU A 97 6.31 -9.65 15.58
C GLU A 97 5.87 -10.79 16.50
N VAL A 98 5.71 -10.51 17.78
CA VAL A 98 5.21 -11.49 18.76
C VAL A 98 3.83 -11.07 19.21
N ASN A 99 2.85 -11.97 19.10
CA ASN A 99 1.51 -11.70 19.59
C ASN A 99 1.39 -11.92 21.12
N PRO A 100 0.29 -11.49 21.76
CA PRO A 100 0.08 -11.71 23.19
C PRO A 100 0.04 -13.19 23.65
N LEU A 101 -0.10 -14.14 22.71
CA LEU A 101 -0.10 -15.58 22.96
C LEU A 101 1.29 -16.21 22.77
N ASN A 102 2.36 -15.42 22.66
CA ASN A 102 3.75 -15.88 22.46
C ASN A 102 3.96 -16.61 21.10
N GLN A 103 3.09 -16.38 20.12
CA GLN A 103 3.34 -16.82 18.75
C GLN A 103 4.16 -15.76 18.03
N ILE A 104 5.16 -16.22 17.28
CA ILE A 104 5.99 -15.35 16.46
C ILE A 104 5.45 -15.36 15.03
N TYR A 105 5.10 -14.18 14.55
CA TYR A 105 4.75 -13.91 13.18
C TYR A 105 5.98 -13.37 12.46
N CYS A 106 6.14 -13.75 11.20
CA CYS A 106 7.08 -13.11 10.31
C CYS A 106 6.34 -12.55 9.09
N TYR A 107 6.75 -11.37 8.66
CA TYR A 107 6.20 -10.68 7.50
C TYR A 107 7.29 -10.59 6.45
N SER A 108 7.06 -11.26 5.33
CA SER A 108 7.95 -11.21 4.18
C SER A 108 7.84 -9.84 3.50
N THR A 109 8.96 -9.28 3.03
CA THR A 109 9.00 -8.06 2.22
C THR A 109 9.59 -8.34 0.84
N SER A 110 9.14 -7.57 -0.15
CA SER A 110 9.67 -7.54 -1.52
C SER A 110 10.84 -6.54 -1.68
N ASP A 111 11.05 -5.65 -0.70
CA ASP A 111 11.94 -4.48 -0.82
C ASP A 111 13.43 -4.82 -1.01
N TYR A 112 13.87 -6.01 -0.57
CA TYR A 112 15.29 -6.40 -0.51
C TYR A 112 15.62 -7.70 -1.26
N LEU A 113 14.74 -8.17 -2.15
CA LEU A 113 15.01 -9.35 -2.97
C LEU A 113 16.04 -9.02 -4.06
N SER A 114 17.31 -9.29 -3.76
CA SER A 114 18.40 -9.19 -4.74
C SER A 114 18.38 -10.39 -5.68
N LEU A 115 18.21 -10.11 -6.99
CA LEU A 115 18.35 -11.11 -8.05
C LEU A 115 19.70 -11.83 -7.99
N ALA A 116 20.76 -11.18 -7.50
CA ALA A 116 22.12 -11.73 -7.52
C ALA A 116 22.39 -12.81 -6.44
N GLU A 117 21.58 -12.87 -5.37
CA GLU A 117 21.79 -13.74 -4.20
C GLU A 117 20.69 -14.82 -4.08
N GLY A 118 20.21 -15.34 -5.22
CA GLY A 118 19.37 -16.54 -5.24
C GLY A 118 17.89 -16.34 -4.89
N ASN A 119 17.42 -15.11 -4.66
CA ASN A 119 16.05 -14.83 -4.22
C ASN A 119 15.64 -15.68 -3.00
N LEU A 120 16.45 -15.65 -1.93
CA LEU A 120 16.16 -16.42 -0.72
C LEU A 120 15.63 -15.50 0.37
N PHE A 121 14.54 -15.93 0.98
CA PHE A 121 14.09 -15.39 2.25
C PHE A 121 14.92 -16.01 3.37
N THR A 122 15.59 -15.18 4.16
CA THR A 122 16.55 -15.68 5.16
C THR A 122 16.12 -15.33 6.56
N ILE A 123 16.23 -16.32 7.44
CA ILE A 123 16.06 -16.17 8.88
C ILE A 123 17.34 -16.67 9.54
N GLU A 124 17.99 -15.79 10.29
CA GLU A 124 19.00 -16.16 11.26
C GLU A 124 18.35 -16.27 12.64
N LEU A 125 18.67 -17.34 13.33
CA LEU A 125 18.15 -17.65 14.65
C LEU A 125 19.28 -17.93 15.63
N SER A 126 19.13 -17.41 16.85
CA SER A 126 19.89 -17.83 18.02
C SER A 126 19.02 -17.80 19.27
N THR A 127 19.56 -18.18 20.42
CA THR A 127 18.91 -17.98 21.71
C THR A 127 19.61 -16.88 22.50
N ILE A 128 18.93 -16.30 23.49
CA ILE A 128 19.57 -15.34 24.40
C ILE A 128 20.66 -15.99 25.28
N TYR A 129 20.63 -17.31 25.42
CA TYR A 129 21.56 -18.07 26.27
C TYR A 129 22.82 -18.50 25.51
N GLU A 130 22.72 -18.69 24.19
CA GLU A 130 23.81 -19.05 23.29
C GLU A 130 23.76 -18.17 22.01
N PRO A 131 23.98 -16.83 22.12
CA PRO A 131 23.80 -15.91 20.99
C PRO A 131 24.80 -16.15 19.85
N GLU A 132 25.97 -16.71 20.16
CA GLU A 132 27.01 -17.06 19.18
C GLU A 132 26.65 -18.30 18.33
N LYS A 133 25.72 -19.14 18.80
CA LYS A 133 25.29 -20.34 18.08
C LYS A 133 24.15 -19.98 17.13
N LYS A 134 24.51 -19.64 15.89
CA LYS A 134 23.57 -19.25 14.83
C LYS A 134 23.05 -20.45 14.04
N TYR A 135 21.77 -20.42 13.72
CA TYR A 135 21.10 -21.31 12.79
C TYR A 135 20.55 -20.47 11.64
N TYR A 136 20.79 -20.91 10.40
CA TYR A 136 20.37 -20.21 9.20
C TYR A 136 19.32 -21.03 8.47
N PHE A 137 18.25 -20.37 8.05
CA PHE A 137 17.15 -20.95 7.30
C PHE A 137 16.89 -20.12 6.06
N GLU A 138 16.75 -20.81 4.94
CA GLU A 138 16.56 -20.22 3.63
C GLU A 138 15.28 -20.78 3.00
N PHE A 139 14.43 -19.89 2.51
CA PHE A 139 13.19 -20.26 1.84
C PHE A 139 13.18 -19.67 0.43
N LEU A 140 12.78 -20.49 -0.54
CA LEU A 140 12.61 -20.04 -1.92
C LEU A 140 11.38 -19.15 -2.03
N VAL A 141 11.41 -18.19 -2.96
CA VAL A 141 10.23 -17.38 -3.27
C VAL A 141 9.17 -18.21 -4.00
N ASP A 142 7.91 -18.05 -3.60
CA ASP A 142 6.75 -18.51 -4.35
C ASP A 142 6.24 -17.41 -5.29
N TRP A 143 6.86 -17.35 -6.47
CA TRP A 143 6.48 -16.40 -7.51
C TRP A 143 5.11 -16.69 -8.15
N TYR A 144 4.63 -17.94 -8.03
CA TYR A 144 3.40 -18.38 -8.66
C TYR A 144 2.17 -17.87 -7.90
N ASN A 145 2.24 -17.91 -6.56
CA ASN A 145 1.16 -17.45 -5.70
C ASN A 145 1.27 -15.95 -5.30
N LEU A 146 2.31 -15.24 -5.78
CA LEU A 146 2.40 -13.79 -5.62
C LEU A 146 1.25 -13.11 -6.40
N LYS A 147 0.52 -12.25 -5.69
CA LYS A 147 -0.57 -11.45 -6.27
C LYS A 147 -0.04 -10.55 -7.40
N ASP A 148 -0.91 -10.24 -8.34
CA ASP A 148 -0.65 -9.22 -9.36
C ASP A 148 -0.34 -7.86 -8.73
N PHE A 149 0.38 -7.01 -9.46
CA PHE A 149 0.85 -5.74 -8.94
C PHE A 149 -0.22 -4.66 -9.08
N GLU A 150 -0.40 -3.85 -8.03
CA GLU A 150 -1.34 -2.72 -8.01
C GLU A 150 -0.60 -1.43 -7.65
N PHE A 151 -0.56 -0.51 -8.61
CA PHE A 151 0.03 0.81 -8.52
C PHE A 151 -1.06 1.84 -8.79
N LYS A 152 -1.73 2.31 -7.75
CA LYS A 152 -2.76 3.34 -7.87
C LYS A 152 -2.24 4.72 -7.55
N GLY A 153 -2.44 5.64 -8.48
CA GLY A 153 -2.31 7.06 -8.21
C GLY A 153 -3.30 7.43 -7.10
N LYS A 154 -2.81 8.17 -6.10
CA LYS A 154 -3.66 8.69 -5.03
C LYS A 154 -4.52 9.82 -5.58
N ASP A 155 -5.80 9.84 -5.23
CA ASP A 155 -6.69 10.94 -5.57
C ASP A 155 -6.25 12.24 -4.89
N GLY A 156 -6.47 13.36 -5.57
CA GLY A 156 -6.31 14.70 -5.00
C GLY A 156 -7.41 15.00 -3.99
N TYR A 157 -7.11 15.87 -3.03
CA TYR A 157 -8.10 16.34 -2.07
C TYR A 157 -8.97 17.44 -2.66
N ASP A 158 -10.24 17.46 -2.28
CA ASP A 158 -11.14 18.53 -2.66
C ASP A 158 -10.74 19.87 -2.01
N GLY A 159 -11.00 20.94 -2.74
CA GLY A 159 -10.85 22.30 -2.27
C GLY A 159 -11.87 22.64 -1.18
N THR A 160 -11.49 23.51 -0.25
CA THR A 160 -12.38 23.92 0.83
C THR A 160 -13.40 24.94 0.34
N ASP A 161 -14.66 24.80 0.75
CA ASP A 161 -15.68 25.82 0.45
C ASP A 161 -15.34 27.19 1.06
N GLY A 162 -15.67 28.23 0.29
CA GLY A 162 -15.63 29.60 0.72
C GLY A 162 -16.68 29.88 1.78
N ARG A 163 -16.32 30.69 2.79
CA ARG A 163 -17.26 31.12 3.82
C ARG A 163 -18.12 32.28 3.34
N ASP A 164 -19.39 32.27 3.73
CA ASP A 164 -20.30 33.38 3.44
C ASP A 164 -19.87 34.67 4.14
N GLY A 165 -20.14 35.79 3.48
CA GLY A 165 -20.02 37.12 4.02
C GLY A 165 -21.11 37.41 5.06
N HIS A 166 -20.83 38.36 5.95
CA HIS A 166 -21.77 38.77 6.98
C HIS A 166 -22.68 39.87 6.47
N ASN A 167 -23.96 39.80 6.84
CA ASN A 167 -24.90 40.87 6.55
C ASN A 167 -24.52 42.14 7.31
N GLY A 168 -24.70 43.27 6.64
CA GLY A 168 -24.57 44.59 7.26
C GLY A 168 -25.71 44.83 8.25
N LYS A 169 -25.43 45.62 9.29
CA LYS A 169 -26.42 45.97 10.30
C LYS A 169 -27.35 47.06 9.80
N ASP A 170 -28.62 46.96 10.15
CA ASP A 170 -29.59 48.00 9.87
C ASP A 170 -29.25 49.28 10.67
N GLY A 171 -29.60 50.43 10.09
CA GLY A 171 -29.54 51.72 10.75
C GLY A 171 -30.45 51.78 11.99
N THR A 172 -30.13 52.68 12.91
CA THR A 172 -30.80 52.86 14.20
C THR A 172 -31.40 54.25 14.37
N GLU A 173 -32.39 54.34 15.25
CA GLU A 173 -33.04 55.59 15.67
C GLU A 173 -32.19 56.33 16.72
N SER A 174 -31.13 57.00 16.27
CA SER A 174 -30.25 57.76 17.18
C SER A 174 -30.16 59.25 16.87
N SER A 175 -30.86 59.73 15.84
CA SER A 175 -30.86 61.15 15.44
C SER A 175 -32.16 61.54 14.70
N PRO A 176 -32.50 62.84 14.56
CA PRO A 176 -33.62 63.31 13.73
C PRO A 176 -33.46 62.95 12.24
N ALA A 177 -32.22 62.76 11.77
CA ALA A 177 -31.90 62.12 10.51
C ALA A 177 -31.72 60.61 10.71
N GLY A 178 -32.25 59.80 9.81
CA GLY A 178 -32.07 58.35 9.86
C GLY A 178 -30.62 57.98 9.59
N THR A 179 -30.10 56.99 10.32
CA THR A 179 -28.74 56.47 10.08
C THR A 179 -28.75 55.45 8.94
N ASP A 180 -27.70 55.47 8.12
CA ASP A 180 -27.51 54.52 7.03
C ASP A 180 -27.31 53.10 7.60
N GLY A 181 -27.75 52.09 6.84
CA GLY A 181 -27.39 50.70 7.12
C GLY A 181 -25.95 50.43 6.70
N GLU A 182 -25.26 49.56 7.44
CA GLU A 182 -23.90 49.13 7.10
C GLU A 182 -23.91 48.22 5.87
N ASP A 183 -22.82 48.23 5.10
CA ASP A 183 -22.65 47.32 3.96
C ASP A 183 -22.49 45.86 4.44
N GLY A 184 -22.99 44.93 3.64
CA GLY A 184 -22.67 43.51 3.81
C GLY A 184 -21.25 43.22 3.35
N THR A 185 -20.58 42.24 3.96
CA THR A 185 -19.23 41.86 3.54
C THR A 185 -19.27 40.87 2.38
N ASP A 186 -18.25 40.88 1.54
CA ASP A 186 -18.09 39.89 0.49
C ASP A 186 -17.93 38.48 1.08
N GLY A 187 -18.36 37.48 0.31
CA GLY A 187 -18.08 36.06 0.57
C GLY A 187 -16.65 35.70 0.17
N TYR A 188 -16.08 34.71 0.84
CA TYR A 188 -14.75 34.21 0.53
C TYR A 188 -14.79 33.26 -0.67
N ASN A 189 -13.70 33.21 -1.43
CA ASN A 189 -13.55 32.24 -2.52
C ASN A 189 -13.45 30.81 -1.98
N GLY A 190 -13.88 29.84 -2.80
CA GLY A 190 -13.52 28.45 -2.60
C GLY A 190 -12.03 28.22 -2.86
N GLY A 191 -11.46 27.22 -2.19
CA GLY A 191 -10.11 26.74 -2.44
C GLY A 191 -10.05 25.80 -3.64
N ASP A 192 -8.92 25.75 -4.33
CA ASP A 192 -8.70 24.82 -5.44
C ASP A 192 -8.56 23.37 -4.94
N GLY A 193 -9.04 22.42 -5.72
CA GLY A 193 -8.79 20.99 -5.51
C GLY A 193 -7.37 20.61 -5.91
N GLU A 194 -6.80 19.63 -5.20
CA GLU A 194 -5.46 19.13 -5.48
C GLU A 194 -5.43 18.17 -6.67
N ASN A 195 -4.26 18.06 -7.31
CA ASN A 195 -4.08 17.11 -8.41
C ASN A 195 -3.99 15.66 -7.91
N GLY A 196 -4.51 14.73 -8.69
CA GLY A 196 -4.27 13.31 -8.53
C GLY A 196 -2.81 12.94 -8.82
N ARG A 197 -2.31 11.94 -8.08
CA ARG A 197 -0.94 11.44 -8.24
C ARG A 197 -0.81 10.66 -9.54
N SER A 198 0.24 10.99 -10.30
CA SER A 198 0.62 10.22 -11.49
C SER A 198 1.26 8.88 -11.12
N ILE A 199 1.26 7.94 -12.06
CA ILE A 199 2.07 6.72 -12.03
C ILE A 199 3.18 6.85 -13.06
N ASN A 200 4.41 6.47 -12.67
CA ASN A 200 5.55 6.45 -13.57
C ASN A 200 6.32 5.15 -13.37
N MET A 201 6.29 4.27 -14.37
CA MET A 201 6.81 2.92 -14.27
C MET A 201 7.84 2.65 -15.35
N ASP A 202 9.02 2.15 -14.97
CA ASP A 202 9.96 1.53 -15.88
C ASP A 202 9.78 0.02 -15.82
N ILE A 203 9.71 -0.64 -16.97
CA ILE A 203 9.56 -2.09 -17.08
C ILE A 203 10.64 -2.61 -18.01
N ALA A 204 11.43 -3.60 -17.59
CA ALA A 204 12.39 -4.30 -18.45
C ALA A 204 12.48 -5.78 -18.12
N MET A 205 13.09 -6.53 -19.03
CA MET A 205 13.48 -7.91 -18.77
C MET A 205 14.94 -7.98 -18.33
N TYR A 206 15.21 -8.92 -17.44
CA TYR A 206 16.51 -9.27 -16.91
C TYR A 206 16.74 -10.76 -17.18
N LYS A 207 17.85 -11.11 -17.82
CA LYS A 207 18.22 -12.51 -17.98
C LYS A 207 19.10 -12.89 -16.80
N ALA A 208 18.62 -13.81 -15.97
CA ALA A 208 19.40 -14.31 -14.85
C ALA A 208 20.34 -15.43 -15.31
N ASP A 209 21.64 -15.26 -15.06
CA ASP A 209 22.61 -16.33 -15.30
C ASP A 209 22.53 -17.36 -14.15
N ASN A 210 22.03 -18.57 -14.43
CA ASN A 210 22.15 -19.77 -13.57
C ASN A 210 21.69 -19.62 -12.10
N ILE A 211 20.64 -18.84 -11.82
CA ILE A 211 20.25 -18.52 -10.42
C ILE A 211 19.40 -19.63 -9.77
N THR A 212 18.71 -20.46 -10.56
CA THR A 212 17.65 -21.35 -10.05
C THR A 212 17.81 -22.83 -10.42
N GLY A 213 18.80 -23.19 -11.25
CA GLY A 213 18.90 -24.54 -11.79
C GLY A 213 17.78 -24.93 -12.77
N TYR A 214 16.90 -23.98 -13.14
CA TYR A 214 15.92 -24.10 -14.21
C TYR A 214 16.39 -23.30 -15.45
N TYR A 215 15.93 -23.72 -16.64
CA TYR A 215 16.30 -23.14 -17.95
C TYR A 215 16.08 -21.61 -17.99
N GLU A 216 17.04 -20.87 -18.57
CA GLU A 216 17.02 -19.42 -18.87
C GLU A 216 15.87 -18.61 -18.24
N ASP A 217 15.92 -18.36 -16.92
CA ASP A 217 14.88 -17.58 -16.25
C ASP A 217 15.08 -16.09 -16.59
N TYR A 218 14.23 -15.60 -17.49
CA TYR A 218 14.03 -14.16 -17.65
C TYR A 218 13.14 -13.68 -16.51
N PHE A 219 13.49 -12.53 -15.94
CA PHE A 219 12.73 -11.83 -14.92
C PHE A 219 12.24 -10.51 -15.48
N LEU A 220 10.98 -10.17 -15.24
CA LEU A 220 10.47 -8.83 -15.36
C LEU A 220 10.92 -8.02 -14.16
N ILE A 221 11.54 -6.87 -14.40
CA ILE A 221 11.82 -5.85 -13.40
C ILE A 221 10.87 -4.69 -13.65
N LEU A 222 10.17 -4.27 -12.60
CA LEU A 222 9.26 -3.15 -12.60
C LEU A 222 9.71 -2.15 -11.55
N TYR A 223 9.79 -0.89 -11.92
CA TYR A 223 10.19 0.18 -11.02
C TYR A 223 9.20 1.32 -11.10
N GLU A 224 8.50 1.60 -10.00
CA GLU A 224 7.64 2.78 -9.90
C GLU A 224 8.46 3.94 -9.32
N LYS A 225 8.70 4.97 -10.13
CA LYS A 225 9.69 6.02 -9.84
C LYS A 225 9.33 6.92 -8.67
N ILE A 226 8.03 7.10 -8.41
CA ILE A 226 7.56 8.08 -7.41
C ILE A 226 7.69 7.50 -6.01
N THR A 227 7.22 6.27 -5.81
CA THR A 227 7.32 5.47 -4.59
C THR A 227 8.65 4.77 -4.43
N LYS A 228 9.46 4.73 -5.51
CA LYS A 228 10.77 4.07 -5.59
C LYS A 228 10.72 2.57 -5.30
N LYS A 229 9.58 1.94 -5.50
CA LYS A 229 9.41 0.50 -5.29
C LYS A 229 9.90 -0.28 -6.51
N ILE A 230 10.64 -1.35 -6.25
CA ILE A 230 11.17 -2.27 -7.27
C ILE A 230 10.50 -3.62 -7.07
N TYR A 231 10.00 -4.18 -8.15
CA TYR A 231 9.41 -5.51 -8.18
C TYR A 231 10.13 -6.34 -9.21
N VAL A 232 10.36 -7.60 -8.87
CA VAL A 232 11.02 -8.56 -9.75
C VAL A 232 10.15 -9.80 -9.82
N ARG A 233 9.92 -10.34 -11.03
CA ARG A 233 9.09 -11.53 -11.21
C ARG A 233 9.59 -12.39 -12.37
N PRO A 234 9.60 -13.72 -12.28
CA PRO A 234 9.88 -14.57 -13.43
C PRO A 234 8.82 -14.36 -14.54
N VAL A 235 9.23 -14.40 -15.81
CA VAL A 235 8.33 -14.17 -16.97
C VAL A 235 7.44 -15.36 -17.32
N ASN A 236 7.51 -16.43 -16.53
CA ASN A 236 7.00 -17.77 -16.82
C ASN A 236 5.46 -17.79 -16.92
N ASN A 237 4.80 -16.72 -16.48
CA ASN A 237 3.37 -16.46 -16.65
C ASN A 237 3.13 -15.00 -17.04
N PHE A 238 1.96 -14.77 -17.64
CA PHE A 238 1.44 -13.44 -17.91
C PHE A 238 1.09 -12.72 -16.60
N THR A 239 1.67 -11.54 -16.37
CA THR A 239 1.45 -10.74 -15.14
C THR A 239 0.46 -9.62 -15.39
N VAL A 240 -0.47 -9.41 -14.46
CA VAL A 240 -1.33 -8.21 -14.51
C VAL A 240 -0.71 -7.11 -13.66
N ILE A 241 -0.74 -5.89 -14.19
CA ILE A 241 -0.35 -4.69 -13.46
C ILE A 241 -1.49 -3.70 -13.59
N ASP A 242 -2.10 -3.31 -12.47
CA ASP A 242 -2.98 -2.15 -12.41
C ASP A 242 -2.15 -0.90 -12.18
N THR A 243 -2.12 0.00 -13.16
CA THR A 243 -1.40 1.28 -13.10
C THR A 243 -2.38 2.46 -13.20
N SER A 244 -3.55 2.36 -12.58
CA SER A 244 -4.57 3.42 -12.67
C SER A 244 -4.08 4.72 -12.01
N GLY A 245 -4.32 5.87 -12.67
CA GLY A 245 -3.96 7.20 -12.18
C GLY A 245 -4.95 7.71 -11.15
N GLY A 246 -4.52 8.64 -10.29
CA GLY A 246 -5.41 9.24 -9.29
C GLY A 246 -6.35 10.27 -9.92
N ASN A 247 -7.56 10.40 -9.40
CA ASN A 247 -8.46 11.49 -9.79
C ASN A 247 -7.98 12.82 -9.20
N GLY A 248 -8.28 13.94 -9.86
CA GLY A 248 -8.13 15.26 -9.25
C GLY A 248 -9.26 15.53 -8.25
N GLY A 249 -8.99 16.32 -7.22
CA GLY A 249 -10.00 16.77 -6.26
C GLY A 249 -10.88 17.86 -6.85
N ASP A 250 -12.14 17.93 -6.42
CA ASP A 250 -13.08 18.96 -6.86
C ASP A 250 -12.70 20.34 -6.29
N GLY A 251 -13.08 21.42 -6.98
CA GLY A 251 -12.90 22.78 -6.47
C GLY A 251 -13.95 23.13 -5.41
N GLY A 252 -13.57 23.93 -4.41
CA GLY A 252 -14.48 24.39 -3.37
C GLY A 252 -15.54 25.35 -3.91
N SER A 253 -16.75 25.28 -3.35
CA SER A 253 -17.84 26.20 -3.68
C SER A 253 -17.54 27.63 -3.19
N PRO A 254 -18.01 28.68 -3.88
CA PRO A 254 -17.83 30.05 -3.41
C PRO A 254 -18.74 30.37 -2.22
N GLY A 255 -18.24 31.18 -1.29
CA GLY A 255 -19.06 31.81 -0.27
C GLY A 255 -19.96 32.90 -0.86
N LYS A 256 -21.19 33.00 -0.38
CA LYS A 256 -22.13 34.05 -0.78
C LYS A 256 -21.78 35.39 -0.14
N GLY A 257 -22.06 36.49 -0.81
CA GLY A 257 -21.96 37.82 -0.21
C GLY A 257 -23.08 38.08 0.81
N GLY A 258 -22.77 38.86 1.85
CA GLY A 258 -23.75 39.28 2.84
C GLY A 258 -24.64 40.40 2.31
N TYR A 259 -25.90 40.45 2.73
CA TYR A 259 -26.81 41.55 2.37
C TYR A 259 -26.48 42.82 3.14
N GLY A 260 -26.54 43.98 2.48
CA GLY A 260 -26.42 45.28 3.11
C GLY A 260 -27.62 45.61 3.99
N GLY A 261 -27.34 46.22 5.13
CA GLY A 261 -28.34 46.64 6.10
C GLY A 261 -29.26 47.72 5.55
N LYS A 262 -30.50 47.75 6.01
CA LYS A 262 -31.46 48.79 5.66
C LYS A 262 -31.15 50.08 6.40
N GLY A 263 -31.33 51.23 5.75
CA GLY A 263 -31.28 52.53 6.42
C GLY A 263 -32.50 52.76 7.31
N TYR A 264 -32.33 53.55 8.38
CA TYR A 264 -33.43 53.95 9.27
C TYR A 264 -34.22 55.14 8.68
N ASN A 265 -35.52 55.22 8.98
CA ASN A 265 -36.36 56.32 8.49
C ASN A 265 -36.21 57.58 9.37
N GLY A 266 -35.90 58.72 8.77
CA GLY A 266 -35.74 60.01 9.44
C GLY A 266 -35.80 61.19 8.46
N ALA A 267 -35.47 62.40 8.91
CA ALA A 267 -35.49 63.59 8.06
C ALA A 267 -34.07 64.21 7.95
N PRO A 268 -33.25 63.80 6.96
CA PRO A 268 -33.53 62.84 5.87
C PRO A 268 -33.41 61.35 6.29
N ASN A 269 -33.91 60.44 5.44
CA ASN A 269 -33.79 58.99 5.65
C ASN A 269 -32.35 58.52 5.49
N GLY A 270 -31.99 57.48 6.24
CA GLY A 270 -30.77 56.71 6.02
C GLY A 270 -30.85 55.86 4.75
N LYS A 271 -29.71 55.66 4.09
CA LYS A 271 -29.55 54.81 2.91
C LYS A 271 -29.37 53.35 3.29
N LYS A 272 -29.74 52.45 2.38
CA LYS A 272 -29.38 51.02 2.47
C LYS A 272 -27.89 50.87 2.22
N GLY A 273 -27.23 50.01 3.00
CA GLY A 273 -25.90 49.51 2.70
C GLY A 273 -25.88 48.67 1.42
N ALA A 274 -24.74 48.62 0.76
CA ALA A 274 -24.49 47.76 -0.38
C ALA A 274 -24.45 46.29 0.04
N ASP A 275 -24.91 45.41 -0.86
CA ASP A 275 -24.73 43.96 -0.67
C ASP A 275 -23.27 43.60 -1.04
N GLY A 276 -22.69 42.69 -0.25
CA GLY A 276 -21.42 42.07 -0.56
C GLY A 276 -21.52 41.16 -1.79
N LYS A 277 -20.40 40.99 -2.48
CA LYS A 277 -20.27 40.10 -3.64
C LYS A 277 -20.05 38.67 -3.18
N ALA A 278 -20.49 37.71 -4.00
CA ALA A 278 -20.08 36.33 -3.83
C ALA A 278 -18.59 36.17 -4.14
N GLY A 279 -17.96 35.19 -3.49
CA GLY A 279 -16.63 34.72 -3.85
C GLY A 279 -16.64 33.99 -5.20
N ASN A 280 -15.45 33.67 -5.68
CA ASN A 280 -15.25 32.81 -6.86
C ASN A 280 -15.14 31.34 -6.45
N PRO A 281 -15.61 30.40 -7.29
CA PRO A 281 -15.37 28.97 -7.07
C PRO A 281 -13.87 28.66 -7.11
N GLY A 282 -13.47 27.62 -6.40
CA GLY A 282 -12.17 26.99 -6.57
C GLY A 282 -12.12 26.16 -7.85
N ARG A 283 -10.93 25.98 -8.40
CA ARG A 283 -10.70 25.16 -9.58
C ARG A 283 -10.60 23.69 -9.24
N GLY A 284 -11.03 22.82 -10.15
CA GLY A 284 -10.79 21.39 -10.04
C GLY A 284 -9.31 21.03 -10.23
N GLY A 285 -8.85 20.01 -9.50
CA GLY A 285 -7.53 19.42 -9.65
C GLY A 285 -7.42 18.56 -10.92
N ASN A 286 -6.23 18.52 -11.51
CA ASN A 286 -5.94 17.62 -12.63
C ASN A 286 -5.80 16.18 -12.16
N ALA A 287 -6.20 15.22 -12.98
CA ALA A 287 -5.93 13.82 -12.72
C ALA A 287 -4.46 13.45 -12.94
N GLY A 288 -4.06 12.34 -12.31
CA GLY A 288 -2.77 11.71 -12.46
C GLY A 288 -2.60 11.09 -13.84
N ASN A 289 -1.47 11.38 -14.46
CA ASN A 289 -1.03 10.74 -15.70
C ASN A 289 -0.42 9.36 -15.41
N ILE A 290 -0.38 8.51 -16.41
CA ILE A 290 0.27 7.20 -16.34
C ILE A 290 1.34 7.15 -17.42
N PHE A 291 2.59 7.01 -17.00
CA PHE A 291 3.74 6.84 -17.88
C PHE A 291 4.32 5.46 -17.69
N ILE A 292 4.35 4.67 -18.76
CA ILE A 292 5.01 3.37 -18.79
C ILE A 292 6.18 3.46 -19.75
N HIS A 293 7.39 3.25 -19.26
CA HIS A 293 8.59 3.19 -20.08
C HIS A 293 9.03 1.73 -20.22
N LYS A 294 9.32 1.34 -21.45
CA LYS A 294 9.88 0.02 -21.76
C LYS A 294 11.07 0.16 -22.69
N PRO A 295 12.00 -0.80 -22.72
CA PRO A 295 13.05 -0.80 -23.71
C PRO A 295 12.52 -0.90 -25.14
N ILE A 296 13.26 -0.29 -26.06
CA ILE A 296 13.03 -0.42 -27.51
C ILE A 296 13.00 -1.89 -27.90
N GLY A 297 11.96 -2.31 -28.62
CA GLY A 297 11.82 -3.68 -29.13
C GLY A 297 11.30 -4.71 -28.11
N MET A 298 11.10 -4.35 -26.84
CA MET A 298 10.50 -5.25 -25.85
C MET A 298 9.02 -5.52 -26.17
N PRO A 299 8.59 -6.78 -26.37
CA PRO A 299 7.19 -7.12 -26.59
C PRO A 299 6.46 -7.27 -25.25
N LEU A 300 6.19 -6.14 -24.58
CA LEU A 300 5.62 -6.07 -23.24
C LEU A 300 4.32 -6.90 -23.10
N GLU A 301 3.48 -6.86 -24.13
CA GLU A 301 2.19 -7.54 -24.22
C GLU A 301 2.28 -9.08 -24.22
N LYS A 302 3.48 -9.67 -24.39
CA LYS A 302 3.66 -11.12 -24.20
C LYS A 302 3.76 -11.51 -22.74
N TYR A 303 4.18 -10.59 -21.89
CA TYR A 303 4.55 -10.85 -20.50
C TYR A 303 3.63 -10.14 -19.51
N VAL A 304 3.00 -9.05 -19.94
CA VAL A 304 2.27 -8.12 -19.07
C VAL A 304 0.93 -7.70 -19.68
N LYS A 305 -0.13 -7.75 -18.87
CA LYS A 305 -1.36 -6.97 -19.08
C LYS A 305 -1.37 -5.76 -18.19
N LEU A 306 -1.41 -4.60 -18.82
CA LEU A 306 -1.63 -3.34 -18.14
C LEU A 306 -3.14 -3.09 -18.02
N ILE A 307 -3.61 -2.93 -16.79
CA ILE A 307 -4.89 -2.29 -16.49
C ILE A 307 -4.56 -0.83 -16.17
N ALA A 308 -4.75 0.04 -17.15
CA ALA A 308 -4.44 1.46 -17.00
C ALA A 308 -5.74 2.25 -17.22
N ASN A 309 -6.36 2.69 -16.13
CA ASN A 309 -7.46 3.64 -16.21
C ASN A 309 -6.93 5.04 -15.93
N LYS A 310 -7.21 5.98 -16.84
CA LYS A 310 -6.89 7.38 -16.59
C LYS A 310 -7.63 7.88 -15.34
N GLY A 311 -6.96 8.68 -14.54
CA GLY A 311 -7.65 9.47 -13.53
C GLY A 311 -8.62 10.45 -14.21
N LYS A 312 -9.71 10.76 -13.54
CA LYS A 312 -10.63 11.83 -13.93
C LYS A 312 -10.24 13.15 -13.30
N ALA A 313 -10.36 14.23 -14.05
CA ALA A 313 -10.27 15.56 -13.47
C ALA A 313 -11.28 15.75 -12.33
N GLY A 314 -10.92 16.58 -11.34
CA GLY A 314 -11.90 17.22 -10.48
C GLY A 314 -12.77 18.15 -11.31
N SER A 315 -14.07 18.15 -11.04
CA SER A 315 -15.08 18.75 -11.90
C SER A 315 -15.75 19.98 -11.28
N SER A 316 -16.09 20.95 -12.12
CA SER A 316 -17.18 21.90 -11.89
C SER A 316 -18.25 21.75 -13.00
N SER A 317 -19.21 20.83 -12.80
CA SER A 317 -20.43 20.57 -13.61
C SER A 317 -20.31 20.19 -15.13
N TYR A 318 -20.59 18.91 -15.45
CA TYR A 318 -20.99 18.24 -16.74
C TYR A 318 -20.18 18.53 -18.04
N ASN A 319 -19.91 17.65 -19.03
CA ASN A 319 -20.10 16.22 -19.37
C ASN A 319 -19.06 15.90 -20.49
N VAL A 320 -18.50 14.68 -20.57
CA VAL A 320 -17.33 14.32 -21.42
C VAL A 320 -17.68 13.32 -22.55
N ASN A 321 -17.06 13.47 -23.73
CA ASN A 321 -17.04 12.48 -24.82
C ASN A 321 -15.71 11.70 -24.85
N ILE A 322 -15.77 10.39 -25.14
CA ILE A 322 -14.62 9.47 -25.22
C ILE A 322 -14.55 8.86 -26.62
N PHE A 323 -13.36 8.83 -27.24
CA PHE A 323 -13.05 8.05 -28.44
C PHE A 323 -11.95 7.03 -28.16
N ASN A 324 -12.07 5.85 -28.79
CA ASN A 324 -11.22 4.68 -28.56
C ASN A 324 -10.41 4.37 -29.82
N PHE A 325 -9.09 4.19 -29.72
CA PHE A 325 -8.24 3.70 -30.82
C PHE A 325 -7.17 2.73 -30.31
N PRO A 326 -6.77 1.74 -31.13
CA PRO A 326 -5.75 0.77 -30.76
C PRO A 326 -4.37 1.38 -31.03
N PHE A 327 -3.52 1.31 -30.02
CA PHE A 327 -2.11 1.76 -30.01
C PHE A 327 -1.93 3.28 -29.82
N TYR A 328 -1.54 3.63 -28.59
CA TYR A 328 -1.26 4.98 -28.04
C TYR A 328 -2.49 5.89 -27.85
N LEU A 329 -3.01 5.89 -26.62
CA LEU A 329 -4.16 6.69 -26.22
C LEU A 329 -3.71 8.04 -25.64
N ILE A 330 -3.48 9.04 -26.49
CA ILE A 330 -3.33 10.44 -26.04
C ILE A 330 -4.73 11.03 -25.90
N SER A 331 -5.23 11.13 -24.67
CA SER A 331 -6.48 11.85 -24.35
C SER A 331 -6.18 13.34 -24.21
N PHE A 332 -6.59 14.17 -25.17
CA PHE A 332 -6.59 15.62 -24.98
C PHE A 332 -7.83 16.00 -24.16
N SER A 333 -7.66 16.47 -22.92
CA SER A 333 -8.77 17.05 -22.16
C SER A 333 -8.94 18.52 -22.56
N ASN A 334 -10.10 18.87 -23.10
CA ASN A 334 -10.59 20.24 -23.13
C ASN A 334 -11.28 20.52 -21.79
N GLY A 335 -10.51 20.76 -20.73
CA GLY A 335 -11.06 21.34 -19.50
C GLY A 335 -11.36 22.83 -19.74
N ALA A 336 -12.47 23.33 -19.20
CA ALA A 336 -12.68 24.77 -19.10
C ALA A 336 -11.57 25.41 -18.23
N PRO A 337 -11.38 26.74 -18.23
CA PRO A 337 -10.32 27.39 -17.44
C PRO A 337 -10.37 27.09 -15.92
N GLU A 338 -11.53 26.64 -15.44
CA GLU A 338 -11.83 26.37 -14.03
C GLU A 338 -11.86 24.87 -13.69
N ASP A 339 -11.72 23.98 -14.68
CA ASP A 339 -11.71 22.53 -14.47
C ASP A 339 -10.30 21.94 -14.53
N GLY A 340 -10.13 20.84 -13.79
CA GLY A 340 -8.96 19.99 -13.94
C GLY A 340 -8.91 19.31 -15.31
N LYS A 341 -7.74 18.79 -15.65
CA LYS A 341 -7.51 17.98 -16.84
C LYS A 341 -7.54 16.50 -16.52
N ASP A 342 -8.18 15.72 -17.37
CA ASP A 342 -8.14 14.25 -17.28
C ASP A 342 -6.72 13.74 -17.46
N GLY A 343 -6.40 12.62 -16.81
CA GLY A 343 -5.12 11.96 -16.95
C GLY A 343 -4.93 11.39 -18.36
N ILE A 344 -3.68 11.32 -18.80
CA ILE A 344 -3.30 10.64 -20.04
C ILE A 344 -2.52 9.36 -19.73
N ILE A 345 -2.55 8.41 -20.66
CA ILE A 345 -1.76 7.19 -20.60
C ILE A 345 -0.75 7.24 -21.74
N VAL A 346 0.53 7.20 -21.40
CA VAL A 346 1.62 7.24 -22.37
C VAL A 346 2.51 6.03 -22.12
N VAL A 347 2.67 5.22 -23.16
CA VAL A 347 3.72 4.19 -23.22
C VAL A 347 4.86 4.76 -24.05
N LEU A 348 6.09 4.67 -23.55
CA LEU A 348 7.28 5.19 -24.21
C LEU A 348 8.30 4.06 -24.38
N GLU A 349 8.82 3.93 -25.59
CA GLU A 349 9.97 3.08 -25.85
C GLU A 349 11.25 3.90 -25.68
N LEU A 350 12.10 3.48 -24.76
CA LEU A 350 13.34 4.17 -24.45
C LEU A 350 14.55 3.25 -24.67
N PRO A 351 15.72 3.82 -25.03
CA PRO A 351 16.97 3.10 -24.90
C PRO A 351 17.15 2.55 -23.48
N LEU A 352 17.69 1.34 -23.35
CA LEU A 352 17.81 0.66 -22.04
C LEU A 352 18.62 1.50 -21.01
N ASN A 353 19.61 2.26 -21.47
CA ASN A 353 20.42 3.15 -20.63
C ASN A 353 19.65 4.35 -20.06
N SER A 354 18.44 4.64 -20.55
CA SER A 354 17.55 5.68 -20.03
C SER A 354 16.58 5.18 -18.97
N LEU A 355 16.51 3.86 -18.74
CA LEU A 355 15.63 3.24 -17.75
C LEU A 355 16.39 2.95 -16.46
N PHE A 356 15.68 2.97 -15.33
CA PHE A 356 16.20 2.61 -14.01
C PHE A 356 17.43 3.41 -13.56
N VAL A 357 17.61 4.64 -14.05
CA VAL A 357 18.78 5.49 -13.72
C VAL A 357 18.96 5.64 -12.21
N ASP A 358 17.86 5.86 -11.49
CA ASP A 358 17.88 6.00 -10.02
C ASP A 358 18.24 4.71 -9.29
N VAL A 359 17.91 3.55 -9.86
CA VAL A 359 18.12 2.23 -9.26
C VAL A 359 19.49 1.64 -9.59
N GLN A 360 20.07 1.97 -10.76
CA GLN A 360 21.38 1.51 -11.19
C GLN A 360 22.50 1.89 -10.21
N ASN A 361 22.34 3.01 -9.50
CA ASN A 361 23.28 3.41 -8.46
C ASN A 361 23.28 2.48 -7.23
N ILE A 362 22.32 1.57 -7.13
CA ILE A 362 22.05 0.79 -5.91
C ILE A 362 22.13 -0.73 -6.14
N TYR A 363 21.65 -1.28 -7.27
CA TYR A 363 21.43 -2.74 -7.34
C TYR A 363 21.76 -3.47 -8.66
N PHE A 364 21.84 -2.81 -9.83
CA PHE A 364 21.91 -3.53 -11.11
C PHE A 364 23.12 -3.18 -11.96
N ASP A 365 23.89 -4.20 -12.36
CA ASP A 365 24.85 -4.09 -13.46
C ASP A 365 24.09 -4.09 -14.81
N ARG A 366 24.30 -3.02 -15.59
CA ARG A 366 23.65 -2.82 -16.91
C ARG A 366 23.90 -3.96 -17.89
N ALA A 367 25.02 -4.69 -17.76
CA ALA A 367 25.35 -5.78 -18.66
C ALA A 367 24.37 -6.97 -18.61
N LYS A 368 23.56 -7.08 -17.55
CA LYS A 368 22.70 -8.24 -17.28
C LYS A 368 21.22 -8.03 -17.65
N LEU A 369 20.84 -6.80 -17.98
CA LEU A 369 19.51 -6.46 -18.52
C LEU A 369 19.53 -6.68 -20.04
N GLY A 370 19.53 -7.94 -20.47
CA GLY A 370 19.63 -8.32 -21.88
C GLY A 370 18.28 -8.40 -22.60
N PHE A 371 18.28 -7.99 -23.88
CA PHE A 371 17.29 -8.39 -24.89
C PHE A 371 17.82 -9.54 -25.73
#